data_AF-A0A2A2LC33-F1
#
_entry.id   AF-A0A2A2LC33-F1
#
_cell.length_a   1.000
_cell.length_b   1.000
_cell.length_c   1.000
_cell.angle_alpha   90.00
_cell.angle_beta   90.00
_cell.angle_gamma   90.00
#
_symmetry.space_group_name_H-M   'P 1'
#
loop_
_entity.id
_entity.type
_entity.pdbx_description
1 polymer ?
#
loop_
_entity_poly.entity_id
_entity_poly.type
_entity_poly.pdbx_seq_one_letter_code
_entity_poly.pdbx_strand_id
1 'polypeptide(L)'
;MCNMGACQMHLGLSDDMLMKLSAFGKECGDQMDLVDGIPTGVVRISFGRLNSEKDIDVLIQMLESCFLTKNPTEILPAPKPLNEYSPIITKLITYPIKSCMGISFDSIECTSTGLKYDRNFMISKDGIALTLKKNPELCRIKVQIEDTSLLLTSDIDDVGIQVDLHEDSQSKDLSKLCGRQQSTSSCGKTSAKWLEESIGYEQCELRRIPEDSDQSLSNSCPYLLVNEASIAVLADVINLSLEEALLRFRPNIVIRGIPPFSEDHIKFLHIDRAEFEVVDKCTRCEMICIDSETGVKDPNMIVALRNIRYKQKMTFGIYLRQVDDTKCTPNIGMNVKLEEEILTNGKSK
;
A
#
# COMPACT_ATOMS: atom_id res chain seq x y z
N MET A 1 0.59 33.74 -2.35
CA MET A 1 0.17 33.27 -3.70
C MET A 1 1.19 33.67 -4.77
N CYS A 2 1.50 32.76 -5.70
CA CYS A 2 2.19 33.13 -6.95
C CYS A 2 1.19 33.85 -7.88
N ASN A 3 1.69 34.76 -8.73
CA ASN A 3 0.92 35.34 -9.84
C ASN A 3 -0.36 36.14 -9.45
N MET A 4 -0.37 36.82 -8.29
CA MET A 4 -1.55 37.53 -7.77
C MET A 4 -2.15 38.54 -8.75
N GLY A 5 -1.32 39.30 -9.46
CA GLY A 5 -1.80 40.28 -10.44
C GLY A 5 -2.58 39.63 -11.59
N ALA A 6 -2.18 38.44 -12.04
CA ALA A 6 -2.93 37.71 -13.05
C ALA A 6 -4.21 37.11 -12.47
N CYS A 7 -4.22 36.66 -11.21
CA CYS A 7 -5.44 36.21 -10.54
C CYS A 7 -6.46 37.38 -10.41
N GLN A 8 -6.03 38.58 -10.03
CA GLN A 8 -6.92 39.76 -10.01
C GLN A 8 -7.44 40.09 -11.41
N MET A 9 -6.55 40.11 -12.41
CA MET A 9 -6.89 40.49 -13.77
C MET A 9 -7.82 39.49 -14.46
N HIS A 10 -7.52 38.19 -14.38
CA HIS A 10 -8.21 37.15 -15.15
C HIS A 10 -9.34 36.46 -14.38
N LEU A 11 -9.28 36.43 -13.05
CA LEU A 11 -10.35 35.86 -12.22
C LEU A 11 -11.21 36.93 -11.53
N GLY A 12 -10.90 38.22 -11.73
CA GLY A 12 -11.67 39.33 -11.19
C GLY A 12 -11.62 39.46 -9.66
N LEU A 13 -10.56 38.93 -9.02
CA LEU A 13 -10.43 38.95 -7.56
C LEU A 13 -10.24 40.39 -7.05
N SER A 14 -11.05 40.80 -6.09
CA SER A 14 -10.88 42.07 -5.38
C SER A 14 -9.73 42.01 -4.38
N ASP A 15 -9.24 43.17 -3.96
CA ASP A 15 -8.20 43.27 -2.92
C ASP A 15 -8.65 42.63 -1.60
N ASP A 16 -9.93 42.80 -1.23
CA ASP A 16 -10.52 42.16 -0.05
C ASP A 16 -10.51 40.63 -0.15
N MET A 17 -10.78 40.08 -1.33
CA MET A 17 -10.70 38.64 -1.55
C MET A 17 -9.26 38.13 -1.48
N LEU A 18 -8.29 38.87 -2.02
CA LEU A 18 -6.88 38.49 -1.89
C LEU A 18 -6.43 38.48 -0.43
N MET A 19 -6.85 39.47 0.36
CA MET A 19 -6.55 39.51 1.79
C MET A 19 -7.20 38.33 2.54
N LYS A 20 -8.45 37.98 2.20
CA LYS A 20 -9.09 36.77 2.73
C LYS A 20 -8.32 35.51 2.36
N LEU A 21 -7.97 35.32 1.09
CA LEU A 21 -7.19 34.18 0.62
C LEU A 21 -5.85 34.06 1.36
N SER A 22 -5.17 35.19 1.58
CA SER A 22 -3.95 35.22 2.38
C SER A 22 -4.20 34.85 3.85
N ALA A 23 -5.30 35.30 4.46
CA ALA A 23 -5.66 34.97 5.83
C ALA A 23 -6.08 33.49 6.01
N PHE A 24 -6.63 32.88 4.95
CA PHE A 24 -6.90 31.44 4.88
C PHE A 24 -5.63 30.59 4.66
N GLY A 25 -4.46 31.21 4.56
CA GLY A 25 -3.20 30.51 4.37
C GLY A 25 -2.98 30.01 2.94
N LYS A 26 -3.62 30.63 1.94
CA LYS A 26 -3.41 30.28 0.53
C LYS A 26 -1.98 30.61 0.09
N GLU A 27 -1.25 29.57 -0.26
CA GLU A 27 0.12 29.60 -0.73
C GLU A 27 0.26 29.03 -2.15
N CYS A 28 1.44 29.17 -2.73
CA CYS A 28 1.72 28.64 -4.06
C CYS A 28 2.04 27.15 -3.95
N GLY A 29 1.29 26.30 -4.64
CA GLY A 29 1.48 24.85 -4.61
C GLY A 29 0.85 24.14 -3.40
N ASP A 30 -0.07 24.81 -2.69
CA ASP A 30 -0.97 24.12 -1.76
C ASP A 30 -2.05 23.30 -2.51
N GLN A 31 -2.95 22.65 -1.77
CA GLN A 31 -4.05 21.85 -2.33
C GLN A 31 -5.39 22.60 -2.36
N MET A 32 -5.41 23.92 -2.13
CA MET A 32 -6.63 24.72 -2.01
C MET A 32 -7.00 25.40 -3.32
N ASP A 33 -7.46 24.64 -4.32
CA ASP A 33 -7.70 25.19 -5.67
C ASP A 33 -8.91 26.13 -5.75
N LEU A 34 -9.88 25.97 -4.83
CA LEU A 34 -11.11 26.76 -4.74
C LEU A 34 -11.30 27.32 -3.33
N VAL A 35 -11.74 28.58 -3.22
CA VAL A 35 -12.21 29.19 -1.97
C VAL A 35 -13.57 29.83 -2.22
N ASP A 36 -14.59 29.40 -1.48
CA ASP A 36 -15.99 29.79 -1.70
C ASP A 36 -16.45 29.59 -3.15
N GLY A 37 -15.96 28.52 -3.80
CA GLY A 37 -16.25 28.20 -5.20
C GLY A 37 -15.49 29.05 -6.23
N ILE A 38 -14.62 29.95 -5.78
CA ILE A 38 -13.85 30.84 -6.66
C ILE A 38 -12.45 30.24 -6.87
N PRO A 39 -12.01 30.06 -8.14
CA PRO A 39 -10.66 29.63 -8.45
C PRO A 39 -9.62 30.57 -7.84
N THR A 40 -8.57 29.99 -7.26
CA THR A 40 -7.54 30.77 -6.56
C THR A 40 -6.20 30.81 -7.30
N GLY A 41 -6.13 30.20 -8.49
CA GLY A 41 -4.90 30.06 -9.26
C GLY A 41 -5.05 30.41 -10.73
N VAL A 42 -3.99 31.00 -11.30
CA VAL A 42 -3.85 31.23 -12.74
C VAL A 42 -2.55 30.60 -13.23
N VAL A 43 -2.65 29.77 -14.26
CA VAL A 43 -1.48 29.23 -14.98
C VAL A 43 -1.02 30.27 -15.99
N ARG A 44 0.24 30.71 -15.86
CA ARG A 44 0.91 31.56 -16.86
C ARG A 44 1.88 30.72 -17.67
N ILE A 45 1.70 30.71 -18.98
CA ILE A 45 2.59 30.05 -19.93
C ILE A 45 3.37 31.13 -20.69
N SER A 46 4.68 30.97 -20.83
CA SER A 46 5.55 31.89 -21.57
C SER A 46 6.27 31.13 -22.67
N PHE A 47 6.22 31.65 -23.89
CA PHE A 47 6.90 31.06 -25.04
C PHE A 47 8.21 31.80 -25.33
N GLY A 48 9.24 31.04 -25.69
CA GLY A 48 10.55 31.55 -26.08
C GLY A 48 10.65 31.76 -27.59
N ARG A 49 11.77 32.36 -28.03
CA ARG A 49 12.04 32.71 -29.43
C ARG A 49 11.95 31.55 -30.43
N LEU A 50 12.18 30.32 -29.97
CA LEU A 50 12.19 29.12 -30.81
C LEU A 50 10.82 28.45 -30.94
N ASN A 51 9.82 28.90 -30.17
CA ASN A 51 8.48 28.39 -30.30
C ASN A 51 7.82 28.96 -31.55
N SER A 52 7.23 28.05 -32.33
CA SER A 52 6.37 28.38 -33.47
C SER A 52 4.90 28.39 -33.06
N GLU A 53 4.04 28.97 -33.88
CA GLU A 53 2.58 28.94 -33.65
C GLU A 53 2.06 27.50 -33.52
N LYS A 54 2.66 26.55 -34.24
CA LYS A 54 2.31 25.12 -34.13
C LYS A 54 2.56 24.55 -32.73
N ASP A 55 3.60 25.01 -32.04
CA ASP A 55 3.89 24.57 -30.67
C ASP A 55 2.85 25.10 -29.68
N ILE A 56 2.31 26.30 -29.96
CA ILE A 56 1.20 26.88 -29.21
C ILE A 56 -0.07 26.05 -29.46
N ASP A 57 -0.37 25.71 -30.71
CA ASP A 57 -1.54 24.89 -31.07
C ASP A 57 -1.51 23.51 -30.43
N VAL A 58 -0.34 22.84 -30.40
CA VAL A 58 -0.17 21.54 -29.73
C VAL A 58 -0.43 21.66 -28.23
N LEU A 59 0.07 22.74 -27.60
CA LEU A 59 -0.19 22.99 -26.18
C LEU A 59 -1.67 23.26 -25.91
N ILE A 60 -2.33 24.06 -26.76
CA ILE A 60 -3.77 24.32 -26.66
C ILE A 60 -4.56 23.02 -26.83
N GLN A 61 -4.23 22.19 -27.83
CA GLN A 61 -4.86 20.88 -28.02
C GLN A 61 -4.68 19.96 -26.81
N MET A 62 -3.50 19.96 -26.19
CA MET A 62 -3.26 19.22 -24.95
C MET A 62 -4.12 19.76 -23.80
N LEU A 63 -4.22 21.09 -23.65
CA LEU A 63 -5.07 21.72 -22.64
C LEU A 63 -6.55 21.39 -22.89
N GLU A 64 -7.00 21.45 -24.14
CA GLU A 64 -8.36 21.14 -24.53
C GLU A 64 -8.69 19.66 -24.32
N SER A 65 -7.78 18.75 -24.68
CA SER A 65 -8.02 17.31 -24.60
C SER A 65 -7.92 16.77 -23.18
N CYS A 66 -7.04 17.34 -22.36
CA CYS A 66 -6.75 16.82 -21.02
C CYS A 66 -7.43 17.61 -19.90
N PHE A 67 -7.75 18.90 -20.11
CA PHE A 67 -8.12 19.82 -19.02
C PHE A 67 -9.35 20.69 -19.29
N LEU A 68 -9.87 20.81 -20.53
CA LEU A 68 -11.07 21.60 -20.82
C LEU A 68 -12.21 20.74 -21.37
N THR A 69 -13.28 20.59 -20.60
CA THR A 69 -14.58 20.13 -21.13
C THR A 69 -15.39 21.33 -21.62
N LYS A 70 -16.02 21.23 -22.80
CA LYS A 70 -16.78 22.31 -23.48
C LYS A 70 -17.94 22.92 -22.65
N ASN A 71 -18.31 22.32 -21.52
CA ASN A 71 -19.16 22.90 -20.47
C ASN A 71 -18.76 22.27 -19.12
N PRO A 72 -18.56 23.01 -18.02
CA PRO A 72 -18.62 22.42 -16.69
C PRO A 72 -20.09 22.10 -16.42
N THR A 73 -20.53 20.94 -16.89
CA THR A 73 -21.93 20.51 -16.71
C THR A 73 -22.18 20.04 -15.26
N GLU A 74 -21.11 19.85 -14.49
CA GLU A 74 -21.19 19.50 -13.08
C GLU A 74 -20.30 20.43 -12.25
N ILE A 75 -20.90 21.07 -11.25
CA ILE A 75 -20.17 21.49 -10.06
C ILE A 75 -19.54 20.20 -9.53
N LEU A 76 -18.23 20.03 -9.68
CA LEU A 76 -17.56 18.91 -9.04
C LEU A 76 -17.72 19.13 -7.54
N PRO A 77 -18.42 18.24 -6.82
CA PRO A 77 -18.58 18.38 -5.39
C PRO A 77 -17.19 18.42 -4.76
N ALA A 78 -17.00 19.27 -3.74
CA ALA A 78 -15.82 19.18 -2.90
C ALA A 78 -15.62 17.72 -2.44
N PRO A 79 -14.37 17.25 -2.27
CA PRO A 79 -14.13 15.91 -1.75
C PRO A 79 -14.97 15.73 -0.49
N LYS A 80 -15.81 14.70 -0.48
CA LYS A 80 -16.62 14.40 0.69
C LYS A 80 -15.68 14.07 1.86
N PRO A 81 -16.06 14.34 3.11
CA PRO A 81 -15.40 13.74 4.26
C PRO A 81 -15.33 12.21 4.11
N LEU A 82 -14.24 11.57 4.57
CA LEU A 82 -14.04 10.11 4.42
C LEU A 82 -15.18 9.28 5.00
N ASN A 83 -15.83 9.77 6.06
CA ASN A 83 -16.97 9.10 6.70
C ASN A 83 -18.25 9.08 5.85
N GLU A 84 -18.31 9.86 4.76
CA GLU A 84 -19.41 9.83 3.79
C GLU A 84 -19.17 8.83 2.64
N TYR A 85 -17.96 8.30 2.52
CA TYR A 85 -17.71 7.20 1.59
C TYR A 85 -18.09 5.87 2.22
N SER A 86 -18.48 4.93 1.37
CA SER A 86 -18.75 3.55 1.75
C SER A 86 -17.84 2.62 0.94
N PRO A 87 -16.52 2.64 1.19
CA PRO A 87 -15.60 1.75 0.50
C PRO A 87 -15.90 0.30 0.83
N ILE A 88 -15.57 -0.58 -0.10
CA ILE A 88 -15.70 -2.02 0.04
C ILE A 88 -14.34 -2.70 0.03
N ILE A 89 -14.23 -3.84 0.71
CA ILE A 89 -13.07 -4.73 0.60
C ILE A 89 -13.10 -5.40 -0.77
N THR A 90 -12.01 -5.31 -1.53
CA THR A 90 -11.89 -5.93 -2.86
C THR A 90 -10.94 -7.13 -2.87
N LYS A 91 -9.97 -7.18 -1.96
CA LYS A 91 -9.08 -8.33 -1.77
C LYS A 91 -8.67 -8.49 -0.32
N LEU A 92 -8.53 -9.76 0.09
CA LEU A 92 -7.92 -10.18 1.35
C LEU A 92 -6.77 -11.12 1.00
N ILE A 93 -5.56 -10.77 1.42
CA ILE A 93 -4.34 -11.48 1.03
C ILE A 93 -3.49 -11.79 2.27
N THR A 94 -3.15 -13.07 2.42
CA THR A 94 -2.23 -13.55 3.45
C THR A 94 -0.92 -13.96 2.82
N TYR A 95 0.21 -13.76 3.51
CA TYR A 95 1.54 -14.18 3.06
C TYR A 95 2.13 -15.16 4.07
N PRO A 96 1.81 -16.47 3.98
CA PRO A 96 2.17 -17.41 5.04
C PRO A 96 3.66 -17.51 5.30
N ILE A 97 4.45 -17.48 4.22
CA ILE A 97 5.90 -17.42 4.28
C ILE A 97 6.36 -15.99 3.99
N LYS A 98 7.17 -15.44 4.90
CA LYS A 98 7.85 -14.16 4.71
C LYS A 98 8.60 -14.14 3.38
N SER A 99 8.41 -13.06 2.61
CA SER A 99 9.05 -12.82 1.32
C SER A 99 8.59 -13.69 0.14
N CYS A 100 7.66 -14.64 0.33
CA CYS A 100 7.07 -15.44 -0.75
C CYS A 100 5.72 -14.85 -1.22
N MET A 101 5.13 -15.46 -2.25
CA MET A 101 3.84 -15.05 -2.81
C MET A 101 2.69 -15.10 -1.78
N GLY A 102 1.69 -14.24 -1.97
CA GLY A 102 0.48 -14.21 -1.14
C GLY A 102 -0.62 -15.15 -1.67
N ILE A 103 -1.56 -15.49 -0.79
CA ILE A 103 -2.76 -16.27 -1.08
C ILE A 103 -3.96 -15.36 -0.88
N SER A 104 -4.82 -15.28 -1.90
CA SER A 104 -6.07 -14.51 -1.81
C SER A 104 -7.19 -15.35 -1.20
N PHE A 105 -8.02 -14.73 -0.39
CA PHE A 105 -9.18 -15.36 0.26
C PHE A 105 -10.44 -14.53 0.00
N ASP A 106 -11.57 -15.22 -0.18
CA ASP A 106 -12.89 -14.56 -0.22
C ASP A 106 -13.32 -14.09 1.16
N SER A 107 -12.90 -14.84 2.20
CA SER A 107 -13.11 -14.51 3.60
C SER A 107 -12.02 -15.12 4.46
N ILE A 108 -11.55 -14.40 5.47
CA ILE A 108 -10.51 -14.88 6.38
C ILE A 108 -10.62 -14.21 7.76
N GLU A 109 -10.23 -14.94 8.80
CA GLU A 109 -10.21 -14.44 10.18
C GLU A 109 -9.08 -13.43 10.42
N CYS A 110 -9.39 -12.37 11.16
CA CYS A 110 -8.43 -11.43 11.74
C CYS A 110 -7.98 -11.94 13.12
N THR A 111 -6.68 -11.87 13.39
CA THR A 111 -6.05 -12.20 14.67
C THR A 111 -5.30 -10.99 15.25
N SER A 112 -4.78 -11.10 16.46
CA SER A 112 -3.90 -10.07 17.04
C SER A 112 -2.59 -9.87 16.26
N THR A 113 -2.17 -10.86 15.46
CA THR A 113 -0.89 -10.88 14.75
C THR A 113 -0.99 -10.69 13.24
N GLY A 114 -2.21 -10.63 12.68
CA GLY A 114 -2.50 -10.33 11.28
C GLY A 114 -3.74 -11.09 10.79
N LEU A 115 -3.90 -11.20 9.47
CA LEU A 115 -4.86 -12.18 8.95
C LEU A 115 -4.39 -13.59 9.29
N LYS A 116 -5.31 -14.55 9.40
CA LYS A 116 -4.96 -15.94 9.70
C LYS A 116 -3.85 -16.43 8.76
N TYR A 117 -2.87 -17.13 9.34
CA TYR A 117 -1.66 -17.66 8.70
C TYR A 117 -0.60 -16.64 8.29
N ASP A 118 -0.81 -15.33 8.47
CA ASP A 118 0.06 -14.30 7.88
C ASP A 118 1.43 -14.18 8.55
N ARG A 119 2.49 -14.41 7.75
CA ARG A 119 3.91 -14.41 8.15
C ARG A 119 4.21 -15.29 9.36
N ASN A 120 3.62 -16.49 9.42
CA ASN A 120 3.95 -17.50 10.44
C ASN A 120 5.25 -18.27 10.11
N PHE A 121 5.67 -18.26 8.85
CA PHE A 121 6.84 -18.98 8.37
C PHE A 121 7.87 -18.02 7.76
N MET A 122 9.13 -18.46 7.73
CA MET A 122 10.19 -17.84 6.95
C MET A 122 11.15 -18.89 6.40
N ILE A 123 11.81 -18.55 5.29
CA ILE A 123 12.96 -19.28 4.81
C ILE A 123 14.20 -18.60 5.38
N SER A 124 15.10 -19.37 5.97
CA SER A 124 16.37 -18.87 6.50
C SER A 124 17.54 -19.67 6.00
N LYS A 125 18.69 -19.00 5.93
CA LYS A 125 20.00 -19.63 5.70
C LYS A 125 20.91 -19.24 6.86
N ASP A 126 21.55 -20.21 7.50
CA ASP A 126 22.43 -20.00 8.66
C ASP A 126 21.76 -19.20 9.80
N GLY A 127 20.46 -19.43 10.03
CA GLY A 127 19.67 -18.72 11.05
C GLY A 127 19.32 -17.26 10.71
N ILE A 128 19.62 -16.81 9.49
CA ILE A 128 19.29 -15.48 8.96
C ILE A 128 18.15 -15.60 7.97
N ALA A 129 17.07 -14.84 8.18
CA ALA A 129 15.93 -14.80 7.26
C ALA A 129 16.35 -14.32 5.86
N LEU A 130 15.99 -15.09 4.84
CA LEU A 130 16.10 -14.66 3.44
C LEU A 130 15.03 -13.60 3.13
N THR A 131 15.35 -12.70 2.22
CA THR A 131 14.46 -11.60 1.85
C THR A 131 14.32 -11.51 0.35
N LEU A 132 13.12 -11.24 -0.16
CA LEU A 132 12.88 -11.13 -1.60
C LEU A 132 13.82 -10.10 -2.25
N LYS A 133 14.14 -9.03 -1.51
CA LYS A 133 15.13 -8.00 -1.91
C LYS A 133 16.48 -8.59 -2.34
N LYS A 134 17.02 -9.49 -1.53
CA LYS A 134 18.35 -10.08 -1.70
C LYS A 134 18.31 -11.40 -2.46
N ASN A 135 17.19 -12.11 -2.39
CA ASN A 135 16.99 -13.46 -2.92
C ASN A 135 15.70 -13.46 -3.76
N PRO A 136 15.71 -12.93 -5.00
CA PRO A 136 14.52 -12.88 -5.84
C PRO A 136 13.97 -14.26 -6.17
N GLU A 137 14.78 -15.32 -6.10
CA GLU A 137 14.40 -16.71 -6.35
C GLU A 137 13.29 -17.19 -5.39
N LEU A 138 13.07 -16.50 -4.27
CA LEU A 138 11.94 -16.74 -3.37
C LEU A 138 10.56 -16.55 -4.06
N CYS A 139 10.48 -15.81 -5.18
CA CYS A 139 9.25 -15.70 -5.97
C CYS A 139 8.80 -17.04 -6.58
N ARG A 140 9.73 -17.99 -6.79
CA ARG A 140 9.44 -19.32 -7.36
C ARG A 140 8.58 -20.17 -6.44
N ILE A 141 8.66 -19.91 -5.13
CA ILE A 141 7.92 -20.67 -4.13
C ILE A 141 6.46 -20.20 -4.13
N LYS A 142 5.59 -21.09 -4.61
CA LYS A 142 4.15 -20.94 -4.55
C LYS A 142 3.66 -21.62 -3.28
N VAL A 143 2.68 -20.98 -2.65
CA VAL A 143 2.17 -21.39 -1.33
C VAL A 143 0.67 -21.59 -1.45
N GLN A 144 0.18 -22.71 -0.93
CA GLN A 144 -1.24 -23.00 -0.78
C GLN A 144 -1.50 -23.53 0.63
N ILE A 145 -2.73 -23.34 1.12
CA ILE A 145 -3.18 -23.87 2.40
C ILE A 145 -4.19 -24.98 2.10
N GLU A 146 -3.94 -26.17 2.62
CA GLU A 146 -4.77 -27.36 2.46
C GLU A 146 -5.12 -27.92 3.85
N ASP A 147 -6.37 -27.74 4.29
CA ASP A 147 -6.91 -28.16 5.58
C ASP A 147 -6.01 -27.80 6.79
N THR A 148 -5.07 -28.68 7.14
CA THR A 148 -4.12 -28.56 8.26
C THR A 148 -2.67 -28.43 7.82
N SER A 149 -2.41 -28.20 6.53
CA SER A 149 -1.06 -28.18 5.96
C SER A 149 -0.83 -27.00 5.01
N LEU A 150 0.44 -26.66 4.85
CA LEU A 150 0.97 -25.70 3.91
C LEU A 150 1.61 -26.48 2.75
N LEU A 151 1.01 -26.42 1.57
CA LEU A 151 1.58 -27.00 0.35
C LEU A 151 2.48 -25.97 -0.31
N LEU A 152 3.75 -26.36 -0.51
CA LEU A 152 4.74 -25.57 -1.22
C LEU A 152 5.03 -26.23 -2.57
N THR A 153 4.97 -25.44 -3.63
CA THR A 153 5.34 -25.86 -5.00
C THR A 153 6.34 -24.89 -5.59
N SER A 154 7.04 -25.31 -6.63
CA SER A 154 8.09 -24.55 -7.30
C SER A 154 7.88 -24.62 -8.82
N ASP A 155 8.42 -23.67 -9.58
CA ASP A 155 8.42 -23.71 -11.05
C ASP A 155 9.28 -24.84 -11.63
N ILE A 156 10.18 -25.40 -10.83
CA ILE A 156 11.07 -26.51 -11.22
C ILE A 156 10.72 -27.86 -10.57
N ASP A 157 9.75 -27.90 -9.66
CA ASP A 157 9.26 -29.13 -9.02
C ASP A 157 7.75 -29.06 -8.77
N ASP A 158 7.01 -29.83 -9.58
CA ASP A 158 5.56 -29.93 -9.52
C ASP A 158 5.05 -30.87 -8.40
N VAL A 159 5.90 -31.71 -7.80
CA VAL A 159 5.47 -32.64 -6.74
C VAL A 159 5.18 -31.88 -5.45
N GLY A 160 5.99 -30.86 -5.16
CA GLY A 160 5.84 -30.01 -3.99
C GLY A 160 6.08 -30.74 -2.67
N ILE A 161 5.91 -30.00 -1.57
CA ILE A 161 6.02 -30.52 -0.21
C ILE A 161 4.90 -29.98 0.68
N GLN A 162 4.31 -30.88 1.47
CA GLN A 162 3.37 -30.51 2.52
C GLN A 162 4.10 -30.34 3.85
N VAL A 163 3.76 -29.26 4.54
CA VAL A 163 4.27 -28.93 5.87
C VAL A 163 3.08 -28.73 6.78
N ASP A 164 2.97 -29.51 7.85
CA ASP A 164 1.86 -29.37 8.81
C ASP A 164 1.88 -27.97 9.43
N LEU A 165 0.72 -27.31 9.51
CA LEU A 165 0.58 -25.96 10.07
C LEU A 165 0.75 -25.96 11.59
N HIS A 166 0.41 -27.07 12.25
CA HIS A 166 0.21 -27.18 13.71
C HIS A 166 1.19 -28.14 14.40
N GLU A 167 2.29 -28.50 13.74
CA GLU A 167 3.25 -29.45 14.30
C GLU A 167 3.94 -28.93 15.57
N ASP A 168 3.73 -29.63 16.68
CA ASP A 168 4.37 -29.41 17.98
C ASP A 168 5.87 -29.79 17.94
N SER A 169 6.67 -28.93 17.34
CA SER A 169 8.13 -29.08 17.35
C SER A 169 8.69 -28.65 18.72
N GLN A 170 9.14 -29.62 19.53
CA GLN A 170 9.69 -29.39 20.87
C GLN A 170 11.05 -28.66 20.91
N SER A 171 11.75 -28.50 19.77
CA SER A 171 13.04 -27.79 19.70
C SER A 171 12.86 -26.34 19.24
N LYS A 172 12.96 -25.40 20.19
CA LYS A 172 12.97 -23.95 19.94
C LYS A 172 14.41 -23.47 19.76
N ASP A 173 14.76 -22.90 18.61
CA ASP A 173 16.03 -22.17 18.45
C ASP A 173 15.77 -20.67 18.20
N LEU A 174 16.74 -19.84 18.58
CA LEU A 174 16.69 -18.41 18.31
C LEU A 174 17.15 -18.13 16.88
N SER A 175 16.32 -17.44 16.10
CA SER A 175 16.72 -16.91 14.79
C SER A 175 16.84 -15.39 14.84
N LYS A 176 17.72 -14.82 14.00
CA LYS A 176 17.88 -13.36 13.89
C LYS A 176 16.98 -12.82 12.79
N LEU A 177 16.01 -12.00 13.18
CA LEU A 177 15.07 -11.33 12.29
C LEU A 177 15.28 -9.82 12.36
N CYS A 178 15.81 -9.20 11.30
CA CYS A 178 15.92 -7.73 11.21
C CYS A 178 16.51 -7.05 12.48
N GLY A 179 17.49 -7.69 13.14
CA GLY A 179 18.11 -7.19 14.37
C GLY A 179 17.42 -7.58 15.69
N ARG A 180 16.24 -8.21 15.64
CA ARG A 180 15.54 -8.82 16.78
C ARG A 180 15.81 -10.33 16.81
N GLN A 181 15.84 -10.92 18.01
CA GLN A 181 15.83 -12.37 18.16
C GLN A 181 14.37 -12.83 18.31
N GLN A 182 13.94 -13.75 17.47
CA GLN A 182 12.62 -14.39 17.58
C GLN A 182 12.81 -15.89 17.68
N SER A 183 12.08 -16.51 18.60
CA SER A 183 12.07 -17.96 18.75
C SER A 183 11.37 -18.57 17.54
N THR A 184 12.02 -19.55 16.90
CA THR A 184 11.48 -20.26 15.74
C THR A 184 11.91 -21.72 15.80
N SER A 185 11.13 -22.63 15.23
CA SER A 185 11.49 -24.03 15.08
C SER A 185 11.66 -24.39 13.61
N SER A 186 12.53 -25.37 13.33
CA SER A 186 12.70 -25.92 11.98
C SER A 186 11.51 -26.79 11.61
N CYS A 187 11.07 -26.72 10.35
CA CYS A 187 9.99 -27.57 9.80
C CYS A 187 10.53 -28.90 9.24
N GLY A 188 11.67 -29.37 9.75
CA GLY A 188 12.25 -30.67 9.42
C GLY A 188 13.16 -30.69 8.19
N LYS A 189 13.94 -31.77 8.08
CA LYS A 189 14.96 -31.94 7.03
C LYS A 189 14.38 -32.09 5.62
N THR A 190 13.15 -32.60 5.51
CA THR A 190 12.49 -32.80 4.22
C THR A 190 12.16 -31.46 3.57
N SER A 191 11.61 -30.50 4.34
CA SER A 191 11.33 -29.14 3.85
C SER A 191 12.61 -28.36 3.54
N ALA A 192 13.66 -28.54 4.35
CA ALA A 192 14.99 -27.98 4.07
C ALA A 192 15.52 -28.46 2.72
N LYS A 193 15.56 -29.79 2.49
CA LYS A 193 16.06 -30.37 1.23
C LYS A 193 15.26 -29.89 0.01
N TRP A 194 13.93 -29.90 0.13
CA TRP A 194 13.06 -29.43 -0.96
C TRP A 194 13.31 -27.95 -1.30
N LEU A 195 13.52 -27.10 -0.28
CA LEU A 195 13.89 -25.71 -0.49
C LEU A 195 15.22 -25.61 -1.23
N GLU A 196 16.28 -26.28 -0.75
CA GLU A 196 17.60 -26.26 -1.40
C GLU A 196 17.52 -26.58 -2.90
N GLU A 197 16.74 -27.60 -3.27
CA GLU A 197 16.50 -27.99 -4.65
C GLU A 197 15.69 -26.94 -5.42
N SER A 198 14.67 -26.33 -4.79
CA SER A 198 13.75 -25.38 -5.42
C SER A 198 14.34 -23.97 -5.65
N ILE A 199 15.11 -23.45 -4.68
CA ILE A 199 15.66 -22.08 -4.75
C ILE A 199 17.15 -22.06 -5.12
N GLY A 200 17.84 -23.21 -5.12
CA GLY A 200 19.26 -23.32 -5.46
C GLY A 200 20.22 -22.78 -4.39
N TYR A 201 19.77 -22.66 -3.14
CA TYR A 201 20.60 -22.23 -2.02
C TYR A 201 20.81 -23.38 -1.04
N GLU A 202 22.04 -23.82 -0.86
CA GLU A 202 22.39 -24.78 0.20
C GLU A 202 22.15 -24.19 1.60
N GLN A 203 21.87 -25.07 2.56
CA GLN A 203 21.67 -24.81 3.98
C GLN A 203 20.46 -23.92 4.27
N CYS A 204 19.41 -24.10 3.48
CA CYS A 204 18.14 -23.41 3.67
C CYS A 204 17.19 -24.23 4.54
N GLU A 205 16.51 -23.53 5.45
CA GLU A 205 15.51 -24.12 6.33
C GLU A 205 14.21 -23.32 6.25
N LEU A 206 13.10 -24.05 6.19
CA LEU A 206 11.80 -23.49 6.52
C LEU A 206 11.66 -23.45 8.04
N ARG A 207 11.41 -22.28 8.58
CA ARG A 207 11.24 -22.07 10.01
C ARG A 207 9.88 -21.45 10.31
N ARG A 208 9.29 -21.84 11.43
CA ARG A 208 7.98 -21.36 11.89
C ARG A 208 8.10 -20.64 13.23
N ILE A 209 7.19 -19.70 13.49
CA ILE A 209 6.99 -19.17 14.84
C ILE A 209 6.19 -20.16 15.69
N PRO A 210 6.35 -20.16 17.02
CA PRO A 210 5.46 -20.86 17.93
C PRO A 210 4.01 -20.37 17.78
N GLU A 211 3.04 -21.28 17.89
CA GLU A 211 1.61 -20.92 17.76
C GLU A 211 1.13 -19.98 18.87
N ASP A 212 1.70 -20.13 20.07
CA ASP A 212 1.45 -19.30 21.24
C ASP A 212 2.14 -17.93 21.18
N SER A 213 2.74 -17.58 20.03
CA SER A 213 3.44 -16.31 19.88
C SER A 213 2.47 -15.15 19.63
N ASP A 214 2.54 -14.14 20.50
CA ASP A 214 1.87 -12.85 20.30
C ASP A 214 2.49 -11.99 19.17
N GLN A 215 3.41 -12.55 18.37
CA GLN A 215 4.15 -11.82 17.32
C GLN A 215 4.25 -12.64 16.03
N SER A 216 3.83 -12.07 14.91
CA SER A 216 4.13 -12.60 13.57
C SER A 216 5.51 -12.16 13.08
N LEU A 217 6.00 -12.74 11.98
CA LEU A 217 7.25 -12.31 11.30
C LEU A 217 7.03 -11.07 10.43
N SER A 218 5.96 -10.32 10.67
CA SER A 218 5.66 -9.03 10.03
C SER A 218 6.71 -7.98 10.42
N ASN A 219 6.96 -7.02 9.53
CA ASN A 219 8.05 -6.06 9.73
C ASN A 219 7.70 -4.94 10.72
N SER A 220 6.42 -4.60 10.91
CA SER A 220 6.02 -3.42 11.68
C SER A 220 4.65 -3.55 12.34
N CYS A 221 3.64 -4.01 11.60
CA CYS A 221 2.26 -4.04 12.08
C CYS A 221 1.51 -5.29 11.54
N PRO A 222 0.48 -5.78 12.25
CA PRO A 222 -0.30 -6.98 11.86
C PRO A 222 -0.95 -6.87 10.48
N TYR A 223 -1.44 -5.69 10.10
CA TYR A 223 -2.16 -5.48 8.85
C TYR A 223 -1.57 -4.33 8.05
N LEU A 224 -1.54 -4.50 6.73
CA LEU A 224 -1.34 -3.43 5.76
C LEU A 224 -2.61 -3.25 4.93
N LEU A 225 -3.21 -2.07 4.97
CA LEU A 225 -4.31 -1.68 4.08
C LEU A 225 -3.81 -0.79 2.96
N VAL A 226 -4.31 -1.03 1.74
CA VAL A 226 -4.11 -0.15 0.59
C VAL A 226 -5.43 0.16 -0.09
N ASN A 227 -5.47 1.34 -0.70
CA ASN A 227 -6.58 1.76 -1.54
C ASN A 227 -6.28 1.42 -3.01
N GLU A 228 -7.21 0.74 -3.67
CA GLU A 228 -7.12 0.34 -5.07
C GLU A 228 -6.91 1.56 -5.98
N ALA A 229 -7.55 2.69 -5.68
CA ALA A 229 -7.40 3.92 -6.47
C ALA A 229 -5.97 4.50 -6.39
N SER A 230 -5.30 4.39 -5.24
CA SER A 230 -3.90 4.79 -5.07
C SER A 230 -2.94 3.90 -5.86
N ILE A 231 -3.22 2.59 -5.91
CA ILE A 231 -2.44 1.65 -6.70
C ILE A 231 -2.60 1.98 -8.19
N ALA A 232 -3.82 2.24 -8.65
CA ALA A 232 -4.11 2.57 -10.05
C ALA A 232 -3.27 3.77 -10.53
N VAL A 233 -3.18 4.84 -9.74
CA VAL A 233 -2.35 6.01 -10.08
C VAL A 233 -0.88 5.60 -10.27
N LEU A 234 -0.34 4.76 -9.39
CA LEU A 234 1.03 4.29 -9.55
C LEU A 234 1.20 3.38 -10.75
N ALA A 235 0.29 2.42 -10.95
CA ALA A 235 0.32 1.46 -12.03
C ALA A 235 0.34 2.18 -13.40
N ASP A 236 -0.51 3.19 -13.58
CA ASP A 236 -0.57 4.01 -14.79
C ASP A 236 0.74 4.75 -15.06
N VAL A 237 1.38 5.32 -14.03
CA VAL A 237 2.64 6.07 -14.18
C VAL A 237 3.79 5.21 -14.72
N ILE A 238 3.80 3.91 -14.41
CA ILE A 238 4.86 2.98 -14.80
C ILE A 238 4.41 1.92 -15.81
N ASN A 239 3.21 2.05 -16.38
CA ASN A 239 2.60 1.10 -17.32
C ASN A 239 2.58 -0.36 -16.83
N LEU A 240 2.23 -0.57 -15.56
CA LEU A 240 1.95 -1.91 -15.03
C LEU A 240 0.45 -2.19 -14.97
N SER A 241 0.08 -3.48 -14.95
CA SER A 241 -1.29 -3.84 -14.60
C SER A 241 -1.57 -3.49 -13.12
N LEU A 242 -2.85 -3.23 -12.81
CA LEU A 242 -3.28 -2.97 -11.43
C LEU A 242 -2.90 -4.14 -10.50
N GLU A 243 -3.08 -5.37 -10.96
CA GLU A 243 -2.80 -6.58 -10.17
C GLU A 243 -1.31 -6.70 -9.84
N GLU A 244 -0.45 -6.56 -10.86
CA GLU A 244 0.99 -6.64 -10.67
C GLU A 244 1.49 -5.55 -9.71
N ALA A 245 1.02 -4.32 -9.89
CA ALA A 245 1.37 -3.22 -9.00
C ALA A 245 0.92 -3.51 -7.56
N LEU A 246 -0.32 -3.97 -7.37
CA LEU A 246 -0.90 -4.30 -6.07
C LEU A 246 -0.08 -5.36 -5.33
N LEU A 247 0.29 -6.46 -5.99
CA LEU A 247 1.03 -7.56 -5.38
C LEU A 247 2.43 -7.14 -4.91
N ARG A 248 3.09 -6.22 -5.64
CA ARG A 248 4.36 -5.60 -5.20
C ARG A 248 4.22 -4.83 -3.88
N PHE A 249 3.02 -4.31 -3.58
CA PHE A 249 2.78 -3.63 -2.30
C PHE A 249 2.52 -4.58 -1.13
N ARG A 250 2.27 -5.86 -1.40
CA ARG A 250 2.00 -6.91 -0.42
C ARG A 250 0.94 -6.54 0.64
N PRO A 251 -0.21 -5.94 0.27
CA PRO A 251 -1.25 -5.57 1.23
C PRO A 251 -1.92 -6.80 1.81
N ASN A 252 -2.48 -6.67 3.01
CA ASN A 252 -3.37 -7.66 3.60
C ASN A 252 -4.83 -7.38 3.23
N ILE A 253 -5.22 -6.11 3.26
CA ILE A 253 -6.58 -5.66 2.98
C ILE A 253 -6.51 -4.63 1.86
N VAL A 254 -7.33 -4.81 0.82
CA VAL A 254 -7.47 -3.84 -0.27
C VAL A 254 -8.89 -3.31 -0.24
N ILE A 255 -9.04 -1.99 -0.29
CA ILE A 255 -10.35 -1.33 -0.36
C ILE A 255 -10.51 -0.54 -1.64
N ARG A 256 -11.76 -0.37 -2.09
CA ARG A 256 -12.14 0.50 -3.19
C ARG A 256 -13.33 1.35 -2.80
N GLY A 257 -13.33 2.61 -3.24
CA GLY A 257 -14.46 3.53 -3.04
C GLY A 257 -14.10 4.83 -2.34
N ILE A 258 -12.80 5.11 -2.16
CA ILE A 258 -12.29 6.41 -1.73
C ILE A 258 -11.32 6.98 -2.76
N PRO A 259 -11.11 8.32 -2.80
CA PRO A 259 -10.19 8.93 -3.74
C PRO A 259 -8.73 8.45 -3.53
N PRO A 260 -7.87 8.54 -4.56
CA PRO A 260 -6.46 8.15 -4.44
C PRO A 260 -5.76 8.87 -3.27
N PHE A 261 -4.98 8.12 -2.52
CA PHE A 261 -4.18 8.51 -1.36
C PHE A 261 -4.98 9.02 -0.16
N SER A 262 -6.31 9.06 -0.22
CA SER A 262 -7.13 9.50 0.91
C SER A 262 -7.04 8.56 2.11
N GLU A 263 -6.58 7.31 1.93
CA GLU A 263 -6.30 6.39 3.04
C GLU A 263 -5.29 6.95 4.04
N ASP A 264 -4.43 7.89 3.62
CA ASP A 264 -3.45 8.57 4.47
C ASP A 264 -4.07 9.40 5.61
N HIS A 265 -5.36 9.70 5.54
CA HIS A 265 -6.12 10.53 6.48
C HIS A 265 -7.10 9.73 7.35
N ILE A 266 -7.19 8.41 7.12
CA ILE A 266 -7.97 7.52 7.97
C ILE A 266 -7.29 7.43 9.34
N LYS A 267 -8.07 7.54 10.41
CA LYS A 267 -7.61 7.37 11.78
C LYS A 267 -8.13 6.08 12.39
N PHE A 268 -9.43 5.82 12.21
CA PHE A 268 -10.06 4.57 12.57
C PHE A 268 -10.87 4.05 11.39
N LEU A 269 -11.02 2.73 11.34
CA LEU A 269 -11.95 2.09 10.43
C LEU A 269 -12.63 0.91 11.10
N HIS A 270 -13.84 0.61 10.65
CA HIS A 270 -14.62 -0.50 11.17
C HIS A 270 -14.94 -1.49 10.06
N ILE A 271 -14.68 -2.77 10.35
CA ILE A 271 -15.04 -3.91 9.51
C ILE A 271 -15.99 -4.78 10.34
N ASP A 272 -17.26 -4.83 9.93
CA ASP A 272 -18.37 -5.33 10.78
C ASP A 272 -18.39 -4.64 12.16
N ARG A 273 -18.06 -5.39 13.22
CA ARG A 273 -18.06 -4.95 14.61
C ARG A 273 -16.67 -4.65 15.15
N ALA A 274 -15.62 -5.04 14.44
CA ALA A 274 -14.25 -4.83 14.88
C ALA A 274 -13.77 -3.45 14.48
N GLU A 275 -13.10 -2.80 15.43
CA GLU A 275 -12.45 -1.50 15.25
C GLU A 275 -10.96 -1.68 14.99
N PHE A 276 -10.47 -0.97 13.99
CA PHE A 276 -9.07 -0.91 13.63
C PHE A 276 -8.60 0.54 13.72
N GLU A 277 -7.48 0.74 14.40
CA GLU A 277 -6.78 2.02 14.42
C GLU A 277 -5.66 2.03 13.39
N VAL A 278 -5.43 3.20 12.79
CA VAL A 278 -4.28 3.45 11.92
C VAL A 278 -3.08 3.81 12.77
N VAL A 279 -2.06 2.95 12.74
CA VAL A 279 -0.86 3.10 13.58
C VAL A 279 0.15 4.05 12.95
N ASP A 280 0.45 3.85 11.66
CA ASP A 280 1.37 4.70 10.89
C ASP A 280 1.18 4.45 9.39
N LYS A 281 1.75 5.32 8.56
CA LYS A 281 1.85 5.13 7.11
C LYS A 281 3.01 4.17 6.80
N CYS A 282 2.79 3.23 5.89
CA CYS A 282 3.80 2.21 5.57
C CYS A 282 4.93 2.80 4.73
N THR A 283 6.12 2.97 5.34
CA THR A 283 7.33 3.36 4.61
C THR A 283 7.78 2.23 3.69
N ARG A 284 7.97 2.55 2.42
CA ARG A 284 8.29 1.57 1.37
C ARG A 284 9.79 1.55 1.10
N CYS A 285 10.31 0.35 0.87
CA CYS A 285 11.69 0.10 0.50
C CYS A 285 11.75 -0.52 -0.90
N GLU A 286 12.97 -0.77 -1.39
CA GLU A 286 13.24 -1.39 -2.70
C GLU A 286 12.56 -2.76 -2.92
N MET A 287 11.94 -3.35 -1.91
CA MET A 287 11.15 -4.58 -2.06
C MET A 287 10.01 -4.39 -3.07
N ILE A 288 9.39 -3.21 -3.13
CA ILE A 288 8.32 -2.93 -4.12
C ILE A 288 8.83 -2.91 -5.57
N CYS A 289 10.14 -2.83 -5.77
CA CYS A 289 10.74 -2.88 -7.09
C CYS A 289 10.81 -4.30 -7.65
N ILE A 290 10.41 -5.32 -6.89
CA ILE A 290 10.53 -6.72 -7.31
C ILE A 290 9.16 -7.22 -7.70
N ASP A 291 9.02 -7.64 -8.96
CA ASP A 291 7.87 -8.40 -9.41
C ASP A 291 7.74 -9.67 -8.54
N SER A 292 6.60 -9.82 -7.87
CA SER A 292 6.37 -10.90 -6.92
C SER A 292 6.22 -12.26 -7.59
N GLU A 293 5.88 -12.30 -8.88
CA GLU A 293 5.74 -13.54 -9.66
C GLU A 293 7.06 -13.94 -10.31
N THR A 294 7.76 -12.99 -10.92
CA THR A 294 8.94 -13.29 -11.75
C THR A 294 10.28 -13.05 -11.04
N GLY A 295 10.28 -12.29 -9.94
CA GLY A 295 11.50 -11.87 -9.25
C GLY A 295 12.30 -10.80 -10.00
N VAL A 296 11.81 -10.32 -11.15
CA VAL A 296 12.48 -9.28 -11.93
C VAL A 296 12.47 -7.96 -11.16
N LYS A 297 13.63 -7.30 -11.14
CA LYS A 297 13.81 -6.01 -10.49
C LYS A 297 13.52 -4.88 -11.47
N ASP A 298 12.57 -4.03 -11.12
CA ASP A 298 12.24 -2.79 -11.81
C ASP A 298 12.24 -1.60 -10.82
N PRO A 299 13.26 -0.71 -10.89
CA PRO A 299 13.36 0.45 -10.00
C PRO A 299 12.33 1.54 -10.29
N ASN A 300 11.58 1.48 -11.39
CA ASN A 300 10.64 2.54 -11.76
C ASN A 300 9.55 2.73 -10.71
N MET A 301 9.13 1.66 -10.02
CA MET A 301 8.10 1.76 -8.98
C MET A 301 8.51 2.66 -7.81
N ILE A 302 9.74 2.55 -7.30
CA ILE A 302 10.20 3.41 -6.20
C ILE A 302 10.43 4.85 -6.68
N VAL A 303 10.83 5.05 -7.94
CA VAL A 303 10.97 6.39 -8.52
C VAL A 303 9.61 7.07 -8.68
N ALA A 304 8.61 6.34 -9.19
CA ALA A 304 7.24 6.83 -9.33
C ALA A 304 6.64 7.21 -7.97
N LEU A 305 6.76 6.33 -6.97
CA LEU A 305 6.31 6.62 -5.62
C LEU A 305 6.99 7.87 -5.03
N ARG A 306 8.29 8.06 -5.31
CA ARG A 306 9.03 9.23 -4.84
C ARG A 306 8.55 10.52 -5.46
N ASN A 307 8.23 10.47 -6.75
CA ASN A 307 7.74 11.65 -7.46
C ASN A 307 6.33 12.01 -6.98
N ILE A 308 5.46 11.04 -6.72
CA ILE A 308 4.13 11.27 -6.12
C ILE A 308 4.26 11.81 -4.68
N ARG A 309 5.16 11.23 -3.88
CA ARG A 309 5.44 11.67 -2.50
C ARG A 309 6.50 12.77 -2.43
N TYR A 310 6.50 13.71 -3.39
CA TYR A 310 7.52 14.74 -3.48
C TYR A 310 7.68 15.50 -2.15
N LYS A 311 8.93 15.56 -1.65
CA LYS A 311 9.31 16.15 -0.34
C LYS A 311 8.65 15.52 0.90
N GLN A 312 7.99 14.37 0.75
CA GLN A 312 7.40 13.61 1.85
C GLN A 312 8.18 12.31 2.06
N LYS A 313 7.86 11.60 3.15
CA LYS A 313 8.35 10.22 3.33
C LYS A 313 7.80 9.33 2.21
N MET A 314 8.60 8.34 1.83
CA MET A 314 8.27 7.33 0.82
C MET A 314 7.22 6.34 1.35
N THR A 315 5.99 6.80 1.59
CA THR A 315 4.93 5.98 2.20
C THR A 315 3.84 5.60 1.21
N PHE A 316 3.34 4.37 1.35
CA PHE A 316 2.20 3.88 0.58
C PHE A 316 1.43 2.81 1.36
N GLY A 317 0.12 3.02 1.51
CA GLY A 317 -0.72 2.22 2.38
C GLY A 317 -0.53 2.55 3.87
N ILE A 318 -1.45 2.05 4.67
CA ILE A 318 -1.52 2.34 6.11
C ILE A 318 -1.44 1.04 6.92
N TYR A 319 -0.75 1.11 8.04
CA TYR A 319 -0.67 0.02 9.00
C TYR A 319 -1.86 0.07 9.95
N LEU A 320 -2.52 -1.07 10.12
CA LEU A 320 -3.65 -1.19 11.04
C LEU A 320 -3.33 -2.11 12.20
N ARG A 321 -3.88 -1.76 13.35
CA ARG A 321 -3.96 -2.63 14.53
C ARG A 321 -5.42 -2.72 14.95
N GLN A 322 -5.86 -3.93 15.28
CA GLN A 322 -7.19 -4.11 15.85
C GLN A 322 -7.18 -3.58 17.30
N VAL A 323 -8.15 -2.76 17.66
CA VAL A 323 -8.22 -2.09 18.97
C VAL A 323 -8.67 -3.06 20.07
N ASP A 324 -9.57 -3.98 19.72
CA ASP A 324 -10.19 -4.94 20.63
C ASP A 324 -9.98 -6.40 20.17
N ASP A 325 -10.35 -7.36 21.03
CA ASP A 325 -10.34 -8.79 20.71
C ASP A 325 -11.65 -9.24 20.03
N THR A 326 -12.40 -8.31 19.41
CA THR A 326 -13.66 -8.64 18.74
C THR A 326 -13.37 -9.56 17.57
N LYS A 327 -14.02 -10.73 17.54
CA LYS A 327 -13.86 -11.65 16.40
C LYS A 327 -14.26 -10.96 15.11
N CYS A 328 -13.35 -10.93 14.15
CA CYS A 328 -13.54 -10.32 12.85
C CYS A 328 -13.18 -11.31 11.76
N THR A 329 -14.07 -11.47 10.79
CA THR A 329 -13.86 -12.32 9.62
C THR A 329 -14.29 -11.54 8.40
N PRO A 330 -13.44 -10.62 7.89
CA PRO A 330 -13.74 -9.90 6.67
C PRO A 330 -14.07 -10.84 5.51
N ASN A 331 -14.95 -10.39 4.62
CA ASN A 331 -15.17 -10.97 3.31
C ASN A 331 -15.12 -9.91 2.21
N ILE A 332 -14.75 -10.32 0.99
CA ILE A 332 -14.78 -9.46 -0.18
C ILE A 332 -16.21 -8.92 -0.37
N GLY A 333 -16.33 -7.63 -0.69
CA GLY A 333 -17.58 -6.90 -0.85
C GLY A 333 -18.13 -6.28 0.43
N MET A 334 -17.57 -6.56 1.62
CA MET A 334 -17.97 -5.88 2.85
C MET A 334 -17.64 -4.40 2.81
N ASN A 335 -18.58 -3.58 3.32
CA ASN A 335 -18.34 -2.17 3.56
C ASN A 335 -17.37 -1.96 4.72
N VAL A 336 -16.53 -0.94 4.58
CA VAL A 336 -15.62 -0.45 5.61
C VAL A 336 -16.06 0.96 5.97
N LYS A 337 -16.39 1.20 7.24
CA LYS A 337 -16.67 2.55 7.72
C LYS A 337 -15.36 3.24 8.05
N LEU A 338 -15.20 4.49 7.63
CA LEU A 338 -13.98 5.26 7.85
C LEU A 338 -14.25 6.42 8.79
N GLU A 339 -13.28 6.69 9.67
CA GLU A 339 -13.27 7.87 10.52
C GLU A 339 -11.98 8.67 10.29
N GLU A 340 -12.14 9.98 10.13
CA GLU A 340 -11.03 10.90 9.90
C GLU A 340 -10.40 11.37 11.21
N GLU A 341 -9.17 11.83 11.10
CA GLU A 341 -8.62 12.72 12.10
C GLU A 341 -9.38 14.04 12.09
N ILE A 342 -10.21 14.29 13.11
CA ILE A 342 -10.76 15.63 13.33
C ILE A 342 -9.57 16.56 13.57
N LEU A 343 -9.25 17.40 12.57
CA LEU A 343 -8.40 18.56 12.75
C LEU A 343 -9.10 19.46 13.77
N THR A 344 -8.83 19.24 15.06
CA THR A 344 -9.11 20.24 16.07
C THR A 344 -8.26 21.43 15.69
N ASN A 345 -8.91 22.45 15.12
CA ASN A 345 -8.29 23.75 14.89
C ASN A 345 -7.73 24.21 16.24
N GLY A 346 -6.43 23.98 16.43
CA GLY A 346 -5.67 24.39 17.60
C GLY A 346 -5.60 25.90 17.64
N LYS A 347 -6.66 26.53 18.15
CA LYS A 347 -6.50 27.75 18.93
C LYS A 347 -5.86 27.34 20.25
N SER A 348 -4.53 27.43 20.32
CA SER A 348 -3.84 27.69 21.57
C SER A 348 -2.85 28.82 21.37
N LYS A 349 -2.92 29.74 22.33
CA LYS A 349 -2.35 31.08 22.40
C LYS A 349 -0.83 31.15 22.25
#